data_AF-A0A2N9M354-F1
#
_entry.id   AF-A0A2N9M354-F1
#
_cell.length_a   1.000
_cell.length_b   1.000
_cell.length_c   1.000
_cell.angle_alpha   90.00
_cell.angle_beta   90.00
_cell.angle_gamma   90.00
#
_symmetry.space_group_name_H-M   'P 1'
#
loop_
_entity.id
_entity.type
_entity.pdbx_description
1 polymer ?
#
loop_
_entity_poly.entity_id
_entity_poly.type
_entity_poly.pdbx_seq_one_letter_code
_entity_poly.pdbx_strand_id
1 'polypeptide(L)'
;MDLTPKEPLIVFVEVVATDGPISAPRKEAFLEITRSAGFSDRNVAFVTAYLDRGKQAFKKTVSELAWNSFAWFASEPDHIVVLREGAPDQTARLSELL
;
A
#
# COMPACT_ATOMS: atom_id res chain seq x y z
N MET A 1 -33.09 -8.50 6.18
CA MET A 1 -31.99 -7.73 5.59
C MET A 1 -30.71 -8.38 6.08
N ASP A 2 -29.85 -8.79 5.15
CA ASP A 2 -28.61 -9.51 5.42
C ASP A 2 -27.55 -8.52 5.97
N LEU A 3 -26.98 -8.84 7.14
CA LEU A 3 -25.94 -8.05 7.83
C LEU A 3 -24.57 -8.76 7.73
N THR A 4 -24.35 -9.56 6.69
CA THR A 4 -23.04 -10.15 6.45
C THR A 4 -22.06 -9.03 6.06
N PRO A 5 -20.94 -8.82 6.78
CA PRO A 5 -20.02 -7.75 6.44
C PRO A 5 -19.42 -7.96 5.04
N LYS A 6 -19.36 -6.89 4.23
CA LYS A 6 -18.32 -6.78 3.20
C LYS A 6 -16.99 -7.03 3.91
N GLU A 7 -16.20 -7.98 3.44
CA GLU A 7 -14.91 -8.31 4.05
C GLU A 7 -14.09 -7.01 4.24
N PRO A 8 -13.56 -6.72 5.46
CA PRO A 8 -12.94 -5.44 5.75
C PRO A 8 -11.59 -5.31 5.01
N LEU A 9 -11.33 -4.11 4.46
CA LEU A 9 -10.02 -3.76 3.91
C LEU A 9 -9.06 -3.36 5.03
N ILE A 10 -7.97 -4.10 5.20
CA ILE A 10 -6.86 -3.77 6.09
C ILE A 10 -5.87 -2.91 5.31
N VAL A 11 -5.54 -1.72 5.83
CA VAL A 11 -4.58 -0.82 5.21
C VAL A 11 -3.38 -0.62 6.14
N PHE A 12 -2.21 -1.07 5.70
CA PHE A 12 -0.95 -0.76 6.37
C PHE A 12 -0.39 0.54 5.80
N VAL A 13 -0.19 1.55 6.65
CA VAL A 13 0.36 2.85 6.26
C VAL A 13 1.70 3.05 6.97
N GLU A 14 2.75 3.25 6.19
CA GLU A 14 4.08 3.60 6.67
C GLU A 14 4.34 5.09 6.41
N VAL A 15 4.57 5.89 7.45
CA VAL A 15 4.84 7.33 7.32
C VAL A 15 6.35 7.56 7.34
N VAL A 16 6.92 7.83 6.17
CA VAL A 16 8.39 7.91 5.99
C VAL A 16 8.89 9.33 6.25
N ALA A 17 9.72 9.47 7.29
CA ALA A 17 10.47 10.70 7.55
C ALA A 17 11.82 10.73 6.80
N THR A 18 12.58 9.63 6.85
CA THR A 18 13.91 9.53 6.23
C THR A 18 14.14 8.25 5.44
N ASP A 19 13.65 7.11 5.94
CA ASP A 19 13.90 5.79 5.39
C ASP A 19 12.80 4.79 5.81
N GLY A 20 12.87 3.56 5.31
CA GLY A 20 12.03 2.44 5.70
C GLY A 20 10.65 2.50 5.08
N PRO A 21 10.50 2.50 3.75
CA PRO A 21 9.19 2.44 3.10
C PRO A 21 8.53 1.05 3.30
N ILE A 22 7.31 0.88 2.80
CA ILE A 22 6.81 -0.47 2.52
C ILE A 22 7.68 -1.09 1.42
N SER A 23 8.63 -1.92 1.83
CA SER A 23 9.47 -2.73 0.94
C SER A 23 8.91 -4.13 0.73
N ALA A 24 9.40 -4.85 -0.28
CA ALA A 24 8.91 -6.20 -0.58
C ALA A 24 9.04 -7.18 0.61
N PRO A 25 10.16 -7.25 1.35
CA PRO A 25 10.26 -8.11 2.53
C PRO A 25 9.27 -7.72 3.64
N ARG A 26 9.08 -6.41 3.86
CA ARG A 26 8.14 -5.92 4.88
C ARG A 26 6.71 -6.24 4.51
N LYS A 27 6.34 -6.05 3.24
CA LYS A 27 5.03 -6.42 2.71
C LYS A 27 4.74 -7.90 2.94
N GLU A 28 5.67 -8.79 2.62
CA GLU A 28 5.47 -10.24 2.80
C GLU A 28 5.29 -10.62 4.27
N ALA A 29 6.08 -10.03 5.18
CA ALA A 29 5.94 -10.26 6.61
C ALA A 29 4.54 -9.86 7.14
N PHE A 30 3.99 -8.74 6.66
CA PHE A 30 2.62 -8.35 7.01
C PHE A 30 1.58 -9.28 6.39
N LEU A 31 1.77 -9.70 5.13
CA LEU A 31 0.88 -10.66 4.50
C LEU A 31 0.83 -11.97 5.28
N GLU A 32 1.97 -12.50 5.71
CA GLU A 32 2.04 -13.69 6.57
C GLU A 32 1.18 -13.54 7.83
N ILE A 33 1.32 -12.42 8.55
CA ILE A 33 0.51 -12.12 9.74
C ILE A 33 -0.99 -12.11 9.41
N THR A 34 -1.39 -11.43 8.33
CA THR A 34 -2.81 -11.32 7.95
C THR A 34 -3.39 -12.65 7.49
N ARG A 35 -2.62 -13.47 6.76
CA ARG A 35 -3.02 -14.82 6.35
C ARG A 35 -3.21 -15.72 7.57
N SER A 36 -2.31 -15.67 8.55
CA SER A 36 -2.46 -16.39 9.82
C SER A 36 -3.71 -15.97 10.59
N ALA A 37 -4.15 -14.72 10.44
CA ALA A 37 -5.39 -14.21 11.02
C ALA A 37 -6.65 -14.48 10.16
N GLY A 38 -6.51 -15.19 9.03
CA GLY A 38 -7.64 -15.58 8.16
C GLY A 38 -8.07 -14.54 7.14
N PHE A 39 -7.29 -13.47 6.93
CA PHE A 39 -7.58 -12.48 5.90
C PHE A 39 -7.02 -12.92 4.55
N SER A 40 -7.81 -12.72 3.49
CA SER A 40 -7.30 -12.86 2.13
C SER A 40 -6.41 -11.67 1.77
N ASP A 41 -5.28 -11.92 1.08
CA ASP A 41 -4.39 -10.89 0.54
C ASP A 41 -5.12 -9.82 -0.29
N ARG A 42 -6.26 -10.17 -0.90
CA ARG A 42 -7.11 -9.24 -1.66
C ARG A 42 -7.71 -8.12 -0.80
N ASN A 43 -7.80 -8.33 0.51
CA ASN A 43 -8.34 -7.40 1.50
C ASN A 43 -7.23 -6.71 2.29
N VAL A 44 -6.00 -6.72 1.78
CA VAL A 44 -4.85 -6.07 2.41
C VAL A 44 -4.23 -5.10 1.42
N ALA A 45 -4.08 -3.85 1.84
CA ALA A 45 -3.43 -2.79 1.08
C ALA A 45 -2.24 -2.21 1.84
N PHE A 46 -1.28 -1.70 1.08
CA PHE A 46 -0.05 -1.15 1.61
C PHE A 46 0.22 0.23 1.03
N VAL A 47 0.42 1.22 1.90
CA VAL A 47 0.65 2.61 1.53
C VAL A 47 1.93 3.10 2.18
N THR A 48 2.83 3.69 1.39
CA THR A 48 3.92 4.51 1.93
C THR A 48 3.53 5.98 1.80
N ALA A 49 3.41 6.66 2.94
CA ALA A 49 3.07 8.07 3.03
C ALA A 49 4.33 8.93 3.17
N TYR A 50 4.45 9.94 2.32
CA TYR A 50 5.52 10.92 2.33
C TYR A 50 4.96 12.32 2.55
N LEU A 51 5.78 13.23 3.05
CA LEU A 51 5.39 14.64 3.14
C LEU A 51 5.17 15.28 1.77
N ASP A 52 6.05 15.00 0.81
CA ASP A 52 6.03 15.62 -0.51
C ASP A 52 6.90 14.84 -1.51
N ARG A 53 6.45 14.75 -2.77
CA ARG A 53 7.12 13.95 -3.81
C ARG A 53 8.49 14.49 -4.24
N GLY A 54 8.76 15.78 -3.99
CA GLY A 54 10.03 16.43 -4.30
C GLY A 54 11.10 16.24 -3.21
N LYS A 55 10.73 15.76 -2.03
CA LYS A 55 11.63 15.63 -0.87
C LYS A 55 12.56 14.43 -0.98
N GLN A 56 13.67 14.52 -0.23
CA GLN A 56 14.72 13.51 -0.27
C GLN A 56 14.24 12.13 0.23
N ALA A 57 13.30 12.09 1.18
CA ALA A 57 12.73 10.86 1.71
C ALA A 57 12.16 9.96 0.59
N PHE A 58 11.30 10.52 -0.29
CA PHE A 58 10.78 9.78 -1.44
C PHE A 58 11.88 9.42 -2.43
N LYS A 59 12.71 10.39 -2.83
CA LYS A 59 13.76 10.16 -3.84
C LYS A 59 14.75 9.07 -3.46
N LYS A 60 15.06 8.90 -2.17
CA LYS A 60 15.95 7.86 -1.66
C LYS A 60 15.30 6.47 -1.63
N THR A 61 14.00 6.41 -1.36
CA THR A 61 13.31 5.16 -1.03
C THR A 61 12.40 4.65 -2.14
N VAL A 62 12.17 5.43 -3.20
CA VAL A 62 11.27 5.06 -4.31
C VAL A 62 11.66 3.74 -4.99
N SER A 63 12.95 3.43 -5.08
CA SER A 63 13.45 2.17 -5.65
C SER A 63 13.20 0.95 -4.77
N GLU A 64 12.87 1.16 -3.50
CA GLU A 64 12.63 0.09 -2.52
C GLU A 64 11.14 -0.18 -2.29
N LEU A 65 10.26 0.69 -2.81
CA LEU A 65 8.82 0.53 -2.70
C LEU A 65 8.38 -0.80 -3.31
N ALA A 66 7.61 -1.57 -2.54
CA ALA A 66 7.07 -2.84 -3.00
C ALA A 66 6.15 -2.65 -4.21
N TRP A 67 6.23 -3.54 -5.18
CA TRP A 67 5.19 -3.64 -6.20
C TRP A 67 3.85 -4.05 -5.59
N ASN A 68 2.76 -3.73 -6.30
CA ASN A 68 1.39 -3.91 -5.84
C ASN A 68 1.17 -3.22 -4.48
N SER A 69 1.58 -1.94 -4.41
CA SER A 69 1.43 -1.04 -3.27
C SER A 69 1.19 0.41 -3.75
N PHE A 70 1.01 1.33 -2.82
CA PHE A 70 0.71 2.73 -3.10
C PHE A 70 1.72 3.67 -2.46
N ALA A 71 1.94 4.82 -3.08
CA ALA A 71 2.58 5.97 -2.45
C ALA A 71 1.62 7.17 -2.41
N TRP A 72 1.52 7.81 -1.24
CA TRP A 72 0.68 8.98 -1.02
C TRP A 72 1.54 10.16 -0.51
N PHE A 73 1.18 11.38 -0.90
CA PHE A 73 1.94 12.58 -0.59
C PHE A 73 1.07 13.61 0.11
N ALA A 74 1.47 14.04 1.32
CA ALA A 74 0.69 15.00 2.09
C ALA A 74 0.55 16.38 1.41
N SER A 75 1.51 16.77 0.57
CA SER A 75 1.43 18.00 -0.23
C SER A 75 0.46 17.92 -1.41
N GLU A 76 0.06 16.72 -1.81
CA GLU A 76 -0.86 16.45 -2.94
C GLU A 76 -1.94 15.44 -2.49
N PRO A 77 -2.77 15.78 -1.48
CA PRO A 77 -3.57 14.81 -0.73
C PRO A 77 -4.63 14.08 -1.56
N ASP A 78 -5.08 14.69 -2.67
CA ASP A 78 -6.06 14.12 -3.60
C ASP A 78 -5.46 13.18 -4.65
N HIS A 79 -4.14 12.90 -4.56
CA HIS A 79 -3.43 12.08 -5.52
C HIS A 79 -2.78 10.87 -4.84
N ILE A 80 -2.73 9.76 -5.57
CA ILE A 80 -2.03 8.55 -5.14
C ILE A 80 -1.28 7.93 -6.32
N VAL A 81 -0.06 7.47 -6.06
CA VAL A 81 0.75 6.73 -7.03
C VAL A 81 0.55 5.24 -6.80
N VAL A 82 0.31 4.51 -7.88
CA VAL A 82 0.15 3.06 -7.86
C VAL A 82 1.41 2.39 -8.39
N LEU A 83 2.06 1.57 -7.56
CA LEU A 83 3.13 0.68 -8.00
C LEU A 83 2.50 -0.65 -8.39
N ARG A 84 2.53 -0.98 -9.67
CA ARG A 84 1.85 -2.14 -10.24
C ARG A 84 2.83 -3.15 -10.83
N GLU A 85 2.58 -4.43 -10.55
CA GLU A 85 3.25 -5.56 -11.19
C GLU A 85 2.20 -6.54 -11.74
N GLY A 86 2.39 -6.99 -12.98
CA GLY A 86 1.49 -7.91 -13.69
C GLY A 86 0.76 -7.29 -14.90
N ALA A 87 -0.10 -8.08 -15.54
CA ALA A 87 -0.86 -7.68 -16.73
C ALA A 87 -1.92 -6.59 -16.42
N PRO A 88 -2.39 -5.77 -17.39
CA PRO A 88 -3.30 -4.63 -17.16
C PRO A 88 -4.65 -4.95 -16.49
N ASP A 89 -5.04 -6.21 -16.52
CA ASP A 89 -6.23 -6.85 -15.94
C ASP A 89 -5.96 -7.51 -14.57
N GLN A 90 -4.69 -7.69 -14.22
CA GLN A 90 -4.25 -8.24 -12.93
C GLN A 90 -3.46 -7.16 -12.17
N THR A 91 -4.12 -6.67 -11.11
CA THR A 91 -3.59 -5.75 -10.09
C THR A 91 -3.62 -4.25 -10.36
N ALA A 92 -4.64 -3.59 -9.84
CA ALA A 92 -4.44 -2.45 -8.92
C ALA A 92 -5.74 -2.30 -8.12
N ARG A 93 -5.74 -2.58 -6.81
CA ARG A 93 -6.94 -2.38 -5.99
C ARG A 93 -6.60 -1.97 -4.55
N LEU A 94 -6.53 -0.65 -4.33
CA LEU A 94 -6.88 0.02 -3.07
C LEU A 94 -8.40 -0.05 -2.92
N SER A 95 -8.92 -1.28 -2.96
CA SER A 95 -10.07 -1.70 -3.79
C SER A 95 -10.94 -0.55 -4.32
N GLU A 96 -10.48 -0.09 -5.49
CA GLU A 96 -11.06 0.91 -6.39
C GLU A 96 -10.89 2.39 -5.98
N LEU A 97 -9.79 2.73 -5.30
CA LEU A 97 -9.35 4.14 -5.09
C LEU A 97 -10.37 5.02 -4.33
N LEU A 98 -11.16 4.39 -3.46
CA LEU A 98 -12.28 4.95 -2.69
C LEU A 98 -12.21 4.49 -1.23
#